data_AF-A0A4R8QLL2-F1
#
_entry.id   AF-A0A4R8QLL2-F1
#
_cell.length_a   1.000
_cell.length_b   1.000
_cell.length_c   1.000
_cell.angle_alpha   90.00
_cell.angle_beta   90.00
_cell.angle_gamma   90.00
#
_symmetry.space_group_name_H-M   'P 1'
#
loop_
_entity.id
_entity.type
_entity.pdbx_description
1 polymer ?
#
loop_
_entity_poly.entity_id
_entity_poly.type
_entity_poly.pdbx_seq_one_letter_code
_entity_poly.pdbx_strand_id
1 'polypeptide(L)'
;MAPYEGHCNCGAVKVVFDEKPDQLVVCHCANCKRAGGPFSMNFFAEEGDFKLEDSQNTLQEYLDNNTDSGNTVHRFFCRNCGSPVKTTAPAAIPGKTLIKASLFDDIPPKTSEVYTEKALSWA
;
A
#
# COMPACT_ATOMS: atom_id res chain seq x y z
N MET A 1 -20.24 -8.11 -11.38
CA MET A 1 -18.79 -8.36 -11.50
C MET A 1 -18.33 -9.05 -10.23
N ALA A 2 -17.30 -9.89 -10.30
CA ALA A 2 -16.68 -10.42 -9.08
C ALA A 2 -15.92 -9.28 -8.38
N PRO A 3 -15.89 -9.25 -7.03
CA PRO A 3 -15.12 -8.25 -6.29
C PRO A 3 -13.63 -8.33 -6.62
N TYR A 4 -12.93 -7.20 -6.51
CA TYR A 4 -11.50 -7.12 -6.71
C TYR A 4 -10.79 -7.33 -5.37
N GLU A 5 -10.16 -8.50 -5.21
CA GLU A 5 -9.67 -9.00 -3.93
C GLU A 5 -8.15 -9.15 -3.93
N GLY A 6 -7.54 -8.81 -2.80
CA GLY A 6 -6.13 -8.99 -2.53
C GLY A 6 -5.91 -9.51 -1.12
N HIS A 7 -4.79 -10.15 -0.87
CA HIS A 7 -4.47 -10.73 0.42
C HIS A 7 -2.98 -10.66 0.76
N CYS A 8 -2.66 -10.70 2.05
CA CYS A 8 -1.27 -10.87 2.47
C CYS A 8 -0.78 -12.29 2.14
N ASN A 9 0.54 -12.51 2.17
CA ASN A 9 1.13 -13.78 1.76
C ASN A 9 0.61 -15.00 2.55
N CYS A 10 0.25 -14.84 3.83
CA CYS A 10 -0.34 -15.93 4.63
C CYS A 10 -1.89 -15.97 4.60
N GLY A 11 -2.55 -15.07 3.87
CA GLY A 11 -4.01 -15.00 3.73
C GLY A 11 -4.78 -14.49 4.96
N ALA A 12 -4.11 -14.11 6.05
CA ALA A 12 -4.75 -13.65 7.28
C ALA A 12 -5.44 -12.29 7.14
N VAL A 13 -4.86 -11.42 6.31
CA VAL A 13 -5.40 -10.09 5.96
C VAL A 13 -5.87 -10.12 4.51
N LYS A 14 -7.11 -9.69 4.28
CA LYS A 14 -7.71 -9.51 2.94
C LYS A 14 -8.19 -8.07 2.77
N VAL A 15 -8.10 -7.58 1.54
CA VAL A 15 -8.62 -6.29 1.12
C VAL A 15 -9.53 -6.51 -0.08
N VAL A 16 -10.72 -5.93 -0.03
CA VAL A 16 -11.76 -6.11 -1.05
C VAL A 16 -12.24 -4.76 -1.53
N PHE A 17 -12.22 -4.55 -2.84
CA PHE A 17 -12.89 -3.44 -3.52
C PHE A 17 -14.10 -3.97 -4.31
N ASP A 18 -15.16 -3.18 -4.41
CA ASP A 18 -16.31 -3.53 -5.25
C ASP A 18 -15.94 -3.52 -6.74
N GLU A 19 -15.03 -2.63 -7.14
CA GLU A 19 -14.49 -2.52 -8.49
C GLU A 19 -12.96 -2.33 -8.45
N LYS A 20 -12.27 -2.68 -9.55
CA LYS A 20 -10.81 -2.52 -9.63
C LYS A 20 -10.43 -1.03 -9.59
N PRO A 21 -9.54 -0.60 -8.66
CA PRO A 21 -9.05 0.78 -8.65
C PRO A 21 -8.25 1.12 -9.90
N ASP A 22 -8.45 2.32 -10.45
CA ASP A 22 -7.78 2.81 -11.66
C ASP A 22 -6.56 3.69 -11.37
N GLN A 23 -6.41 4.19 -10.13
CA GLN A 23 -5.31 5.05 -9.72
C GLN A 23 -4.20 4.26 -9.01
N LEU A 24 -3.18 3.85 -9.78
CA LEU A 24 -1.99 3.19 -9.26
C LEU A 24 -0.77 4.13 -9.25
N VAL A 25 -0.24 4.40 -8.06
CA VAL A 25 0.96 5.25 -7.87
C VAL A 25 2.15 4.43 -7.39
N VAL A 26 3.27 4.57 -8.10
CA VAL A 26 4.55 3.96 -7.74
C VAL A 26 5.42 4.96 -6.99
N CYS A 27 6.00 4.54 -5.87
CA CYS A 27 6.89 5.38 -5.06
C CYS A 27 8.27 4.74 -4.89
N HIS A 28 9.30 5.53 -5.23
CA HIS A 28 10.71 5.11 -5.24
C HIS A 28 11.52 5.63 -4.04
N CYS A 29 10.88 6.29 -3.07
CA CYS A 29 11.58 6.79 -1.87
C CYS A 29 12.19 5.62 -1.08
N ALA A 30 13.23 5.91 -0.27
CA ALA A 30 14.00 4.85 0.41
C ALA A 30 13.12 3.96 1.29
N ASN A 31 12.14 4.52 2.01
CA ASN A 31 11.27 3.78 2.91
C ASN A 31 10.24 2.93 2.14
N CYS A 32 9.75 3.42 1.00
CA CYS A 32 8.87 2.64 0.12
C CYS A 32 9.61 1.47 -0.54
N LYS A 33 10.87 1.67 -0.92
CA LYS A 33 11.73 0.57 -1.40
C LYS A 33 11.96 -0.49 -0.32
N ARG A 34 12.24 -0.09 0.93
CA ARG A 34 12.37 -1.05 2.05
C ARG A 34 11.09 -1.87 2.30
N ALA A 35 9.92 -1.34 1.94
CA ALA A 35 8.65 -2.06 2.09
C ALA A 35 8.28 -2.93 0.88
N GLY A 36 8.67 -2.55 -0.34
CA GLY A 36 8.20 -3.18 -1.58
C GLY A 36 9.29 -3.72 -2.53
N GLY A 37 10.57 -3.61 -2.16
CA GLY A 37 11.70 -3.98 -3.02
C GLY A 37 12.18 -2.80 -3.88
N PRO A 38 12.10 -2.86 -5.22
CA PRO A 38 12.57 -1.77 -6.08
C PRO A 38 11.74 -0.48 -5.93
N PHE A 39 10.47 -0.61 -5.53
CA PHE A 39 9.52 0.48 -5.28
C PHE A 39 8.30 -0.04 -4.51
N SER A 40 7.39 0.84 -4.08
CA SER A 40 6.07 0.46 -3.56
C SER A 40 4.98 0.86 -4.54
N MET A 41 4.07 -0.07 -4.85
CA MET A 41 2.87 0.17 -5.68
C MET A 41 1.65 0.39 -4.80
N ASN A 42 0.88 1.46 -5.05
CA ASN A 42 -0.16 1.92 -4.14
C ASN A 42 -1.42 2.32 -4.90
N PHE A 43 -2.56 1.77 -4.50
CA PHE A 43 -3.87 2.31 -4.86
C PHE A 43 -4.25 3.41 -3.89
N PHE A 44 -4.75 4.53 -4.42
CA PHE A 44 -5.43 5.54 -3.61
C PHE A 44 -6.87 5.13 -3.37
N ALA A 45 -7.28 5.12 -2.10
CA ALA A 45 -8.64 4.78 -1.69
C ALA A 45 -9.13 5.70 -0.57
N GLU A 46 -10.42 6.01 -0.57
CA GLU A 46 -11.11 6.56 0.58
C GLU A 46 -11.47 5.45 1.57
N GLU A 47 -11.73 5.79 2.84
CA GLU A 47 -12.05 4.80 3.88
C GLU A 47 -13.31 3.98 3.58
N GLY A 48 -14.20 4.49 2.72
CA GLY A 48 -15.41 3.78 2.27
C GLY A 48 -15.26 2.94 1.00
N ASP A 49 -14.15 3.04 0.27
CA ASP A 49 -13.98 2.40 -1.05
C ASP A 49 -13.58 0.92 -0.96
N PHE A 50 -13.16 0.46 0.22
CA PHE A 50 -12.66 -0.89 0.43
C PHE A 50 -13.10 -1.47 1.77
N LYS A 51 -13.09 -2.80 1.84
CA LYS A 51 -13.22 -3.55 3.09
C LYS A 51 -11.88 -4.19 3.41
N LEU A 52 -11.49 -4.11 4.69
CA LEU A 52 -10.29 -4.77 5.20
C LEU A 52 -10.71 -5.79 6.24
N GLU A 53 -10.35 -7.05 5.99
CA GLU A 53 -10.64 -8.17 6.86
C GLU A 53 -9.33 -8.70 7.44
N ASP A 54 -9.23 -8.77 8.76
CA ASP A 54 -8.06 -9.33 9.46
C ASP A 54 -8.52 -10.47 10.37
N SER A 55 -8.71 -11.63 9.75
CA SER A 55 -9.32 -12.82 10.36
C SER A 55 -8.56 -13.36 11.59
N GLN A 56 -7.29 -13.00 11.75
CA GLN A 56 -6.42 -13.49 12.83
C GLN A 56 -5.82 -12.36 13.69
N ASN A 57 -6.31 -11.11 13.54
CA ASN A 57 -5.80 -9.94 14.27
C ASN A 57 -4.26 -9.80 14.15
N THR A 58 -3.77 -9.82 12.91
CA THR A 58 -2.35 -9.81 12.54
C THR A 58 -1.87 -8.48 11.99
N LEU A 59 -2.78 -7.54 11.71
CA LEU A 59 -2.45 -6.22 11.19
C LEU A 59 -1.74 -5.41 12.29
N GLN A 60 -0.47 -5.10 12.04
CA GLN A 60 0.37 -4.32 12.93
C GLN A 60 0.66 -2.95 12.32
N GLU A 61 0.61 -1.91 13.15
CA GLU A 61 1.01 -0.56 12.80
C GLU A 61 2.46 -0.29 13.19
N TYR A 62 3.17 0.43 12.32
CA TYR A 62 4.45 1.07 12.57
C TYR A 62 4.40 2.54 12.16
N LEU A 63 4.76 3.42 13.10
CA LEU A 63 4.87 4.87 12.87
C LEU A 63 6.25 5.21 12.30
N ASP A 64 6.31 5.46 11.00
CA ASP A 64 7.52 5.85 10.30
C ASP A 64 7.69 7.37 10.37
N ASN A 65 8.55 7.82 11.29
CA ASN A 65 8.89 9.23 11.48
C ASN A 65 10.11 9.68 10.66
N ASN A 66 10.84 8.73 10.06
CA ASN A 66 12.07 9.03 9.31
C ASN A 66 11.80 8.99 7.82
N THR A 67 11.02 9.97 7.33
CA THR A 67 10.59 10.03 5.94
C THR A 67 11.19 11.24 5.22
N ASP A 68 11.46 11.10 3.92
CA ASP A 68 11.94 12.21 3.08
C ASP A 68 10.96 13.39 3.04
N SER A 69 9.67 13.14 3.33
CA SER A 69 8.62 14.17 3.33
C SER A 69 8.56 14.97 4.63
N GLY A 70 9.23 14.53 5.69
CA GLY A 70 9.10 15.08 7.05
C GLY A 70 7.79 14.72 7.77
N ASN A 71 6.80 14.16 7.07
CA ASN A 71 5.55 13.71 7.68
C ASN A 71 5.70 12.32 8.30
N THR A 72 5.01 12.07 9.40
CA THR A 72 4.82 10.73 9.95
C THR A 72 3.93 9.91 9.02
N VAL A 73 4.42 8.73 8.62
CA VAL A 73 3.71 7.79 7.76
C VAL A 73 3.35 6.56 8.59
N HIS A 74 2.07 6.26 8.67
CA HIS A 74 1.54 5.10 9.39
C HIS A 74 1.52 3.90 8.44
N ARG A 75 2.37 2.91 8.71
CA ARG A 75 2.52 1.72 7.88
C ARG A 75 1.84 0.56 8.56
N PHE A 76 0.92 -0.09 7.85
CA PHE A 76 0.22 -1.28 8.32
C PHE A 76 0.70 -2.50 7.53
N PHE A 77 1.08 -3.56 8.23
CA PHE A 77 1.59 -4.79 7.65
C PHE A 77 1.11 -6.01 8.43
N CYS A 78 1.09 -7.18 7.79
CA CYS A 78 0.75 -8.42 8.48
C CYS A 78 1.96 -8.89 9.30
N ARG A 79 1.84 -8.98 10.63
CA ARG A 79 2.94 -9.42 11.51
C ARG A 79 3.37 -10.88 11.30
N ASN A 80 2.49 -11.71 10.72
CA ASN A 80 2.78 -13.13 10.49
C ASN A 80 3.68 -13.36 9.27
N CYS A 81 3.54 -12.57 8.21
CA CYS A 81 4.26 -12.78 6.95
C CYS A 81 5.03 -11.56 6.42
N GLY A 82 4.92 -10.40 7.07
CA GLY A 82 5.61 -9.17 6.70
C GLY A 82 5.00 -8.43 5.50
N SER A 83 3.97 -8.96 4.83
CA SER A 83 3.35 -8.28 3.68
C SER A 83 2.85 -6.89 4.09
N PRO A 84 3.23 -5.83 3.36
CA PRO A 84 2.68 -4.50 3.59
C PRO A 84 1.23 -4.47 3.10
N VAL A 85 0.32 -3.88 3.88
CA VAL A 85 -1.13 -3.91 3.61
C VAL A 85 -1.65 -2.54 3.22
N LYS A 86 -1.47 -1.54 4.09
CA LYS A 86 -1.92 -0.18 3.83
C LYS A 86 -0.99 0.86 4.42
N THR A 87 -1.13 2.10 3.99
CA THR A 87 -0.41 3.24 4.52
C THR A 87 -1.35 4.42 4.64
N THR A 88 -1.29 5.15 5.75
CA THR A 88 -1.97 6.43 5.93
C THR A 88 -0.94 7.48 6.35
N ALA A 89 -1.21 8.74 6.05
CA ALA A 89 -0.38 9.85 6.51
C ALA A 89 -1.27 11.08 6.70
N PRO A 90 -1.91 11.25 7.87
CA PRO A 90 -2.95 12.26 8.06
C PRO A 90 -2.53 13.70 7.70
N ALA A 91 -1.25 14.04 7.91
CA ALA A 91 -0.71 15.36 7.57
C ALA A 91 -0.45 15.56 6.07
N ALA A 92 -0.17 14.48 5.32
CA ALA A 92 0.21 14.56 3.90
C ALA A 92 -0.96 14.24 2.95
N ILE A 93 -1.79 13.27 3.33
CA ILE A 93 -2.93 12.77 2.54
C ILE A 93 -4.16 12.57 3.46
N PRO A 94 -4.75 13.67 3.97
CA PRO A 94 -5.85 13.60 4.92
C PRO A 94 -7.06 12.84 4.34
N GLY A 95 -7.63 11.92 5.12
CA GLY A 95 -8.80 11.13 4.75
C GLY A 95 -8.57 10.08 3.66
N LYS A 96 -7.33 9.86 3.22
CA LYS A 96 -6.98 8.89 2.19
C LYS A 96 -6.13 7.76 2.75
N THR A 97 -6.31 6.58 2.18
CA THR A 97 -5.53 5.38 2.44
C THR A 97 -4.83 4.93 1.17
N LEU A 98 -3.55 4.58 1.30
CA LEU A 98 -2.78 3.92 0.26
C LEU A 98 -2.84 2.41 0.50
N ILE A 99 -3.62 1.69 -0.30
CA ILE A 99 -3.65 0.23 -0.27
C ILE A 99 -2.50 -0.32 -1.11
N LYS A 100 -1.78 -1.31 -0.59
CA LYS A 100 -0.64 -1.90 -1.31
C LYS A 100 -1.15 -2.78 -2.45
N ALA A 101 -0.86 -2.36 -3.68
CA ALA A 101 -1.31 -3.07 -4.87
C ALA A 101 -0.65 -4.46 -5.00
N SER A 102 0.50 -4.66 -4.36
CA SER A 102 1.19 -5.96 -4.30
C SER A 102 0.43 -7.07 -3.54
N LEU A 103 -0.72 -6.76 -2.94
CA LEU A 103 -1.62 -7.76 -2.36
C LEU A 103 -2.51 -8.44 -3.42
N PHE A 104 -2.58 -7.90 -4.64
CA PHE A 104 -3.50 -8.30 -5.70
C PHE A 104 -2.73 -8.96 -6.85
N ASP A 105 -3.35 -9.95 -7.51
CA ASP A 105 -2.71 -10.71 -8.59
C ASP A 105 -2.75 -9.97 -9.94
N ASP A 106 -3.76 -9.14 -10.19
CA ASP A 106 -3.98 -8.44 -11.46
C ASP A 106 -3.93 -6.92 -11.29
N ILE A 107 -2.71 -6.39 -11.33
CA ILE A 107 -2.39 -4.98 -11.09
C ILE A 107 -2.47 -4.19 -12.40
N PRO A 108 -3.27 -3.11 -12.49
CA PRO A 108 -3.35 -2.28 -13.69
C PRO A 108 -2.05 -1.49 -13.95
N PRO A 109 -1.87 -0.88 -15.13
CA PRO A 109 -0.75 0.02 -15.37
C PRO A 109 -0.71 1.18 -14.36
N LYS A 110 0.50 1.59 -13.97
CA LYS A 110 0.72 2.79 -13.15
C LYS A 110 0.16 4.04 -13.85
N THR A 111 -0.46 4.92 -13.08
CA THR A 111 -0.93 6.23 -13.55
C THR A 111 0.07 7.33 -13.27
N SER A 112 0.86 7.20 -12.20
CA SER A 112 1.93 8.14 -11.87
C SER A 112 3.04 7.52 -11.04
N GLU A 113 4.18 8.21 -10.98
CA GLU A 113 5.34 7.83 -10.17
C GLU A 113 5.88 9.02 -9.40
N VAL A 114 6.41 8.78 -8.21
CA VAL A 114 7.00 9.81 -7.34
C VAL A 114 8.38 9.38 -6.82
N TYR A 115 9.21 10.38 -6.52
CA TYR A 115 10.64 10.20 -6.19
C TYR A 115 11.44 9.50 -7.31
N THR A 116 11.12 9.79 -8.57
CA THR A 116 11.71 9.13 -9.75
C THR A 116 13.22 9.34 -9.86
N GLU A 117 13.77 10.39 -9.25
CA GLU A 117 15.21 10.59 -9.12
C GLU A 117 15.91 9.52 -8.26
N LYS A 118 15.14 8.77 -7.45
CA LYS A 118 15.59 7.64 -6.64
C LYS A 118 15.20 6.29 -7.23
N ALA A 119 14.61 6.26 -8.43
CA ALA A 119 14.27 5.03 -9.14
C ALA A 119 15.55 4.26 -9.51
N LEU A 120 15.45 2.93 -9.53
CA LEU A 120 16.55 2.09 -9.99
C LEU A 120 16.57 2.13 -11.52
N SER A 121 17.74 2.33 -12.13
CA SER A 121 17.87 2.51 -13.58
C SER A 121 17.44 1.28 -14.41
N TRP A 122 17.26 0.14 -13.76
CA TRP A 122 16.87 -1.14 -14.37
C TRP A 122 15.45 -1.58 -14.02
N ALA A 123 14.71 -0.80 -13.22
CA ALA A 123 13.36 -1.12 -12.74
C ALA A 123 12.31 -0.12 -13.24
#